data_AF-A0A420VZG9-F1
#
_entry.id   AF-A0A420VZG9-F1
#
_cell.length_a   1.000
_cell.length_b   1.000
_cell.length_c   1.000
_cell.angle_alpha   90.00
_cell.angle_beta   90.00
_cell.angle_gamma   90.00
#
_symmetry.space_group_name_H-M   'P 1'
#
loop_
_entity.id
_entity.type
_entity.pdbx_description
1 polymer ?
#
loop_
_entity_poly.entity_id
_entity_poly.type
_entity_poly.pdbx_seq_one_letter_code
_entity_poly.pdbx_strand_id
1 'polypeptide(L)'
;MGINYSLNIQTLEGYYDQWSPKVYQYAFNKTRSSYLAEETVQRVFIKLWKNLNEKNIDATVESQIFCIARTTILDLIKEEYNRKKLLQAENELIQRYSPQDDYYAKQLETTLQHIINQLPEKRKQIFMLSRYSNLSHKQIADKLSISSKTVENQIALALKAIRKALLLSILMLNLF
;
A
#
# COMPACT_ATOMS: atom_id res chain seq x y z
N MET A 1 -7.78 35.44 28.50
CA MET A 1 -7.94 35.86 27.10
C MET A 1 -8.70 34.78 26.36
N GLY A 2 -10.03 34.86 26.35
CA GLY A 2 -10.85 33.88 25.63
C GLY A 2 -10.65 34.04 24.13
N ILE A 3 -10.24 32.97 23.45
CA ILE A 3 -10.26 32.93 21.99
C ILE A 3 -11.73 33.10 21.60
N ASN A 4 -12.04 34.20 20.90
CA ASN A 4 -13.42 34.58 20.60
C ASN A 4 -13.90 33.78 19.38
N TYR A 5 -14.11 32.47 19.57
CA TYR A 5 -14.41 31.51 18.51
C TYR A 5 -15.65 31.89 17.70
N SER A 6 -16.65 32.52 18.32
CA SER A 6 -17.88 32.98 17.66
C SER A 6 -17.63 34.06 16.60
N LEU A 7 -16.72 35.01 16.87
CA LEU A 7 -16.37 36.09 15.94
C LEU A 7 -15.61 35.54 14.71
N ASN A 8 -14.74 34.55 14.93
CA ASN A 8 -14.00 33.91 13.84
C ASN A 8 -14.89 33.05 12.93
N ILE A 9 -15.94 32.42 13.48
CA ILE A 9 -16.89 31.60 12.70
C ILE A 9 -17.71 32.49 11.76
N GLN A 10 -18.33 33.58 12.26
CA GLN A 10 -19.11 34.50 11.44
C GLN A 10 -18.27 35.16 10.35
N THR A 11 -17.01 35.48 10.67
CA THR A 11 -16.06 36.04 9.71
C THR A 11 -15.70 35.04 8.62
N LEU A 12 -15.52 33.76 8.97
CA LEU A 12 -15.22 32.69 8.02
C LEU A 12 -16.42 32.39 7.10
N GLU A 13 -17.64 32.38 7.63
CA GLU A 13 -18.88 32.18 6.85
C GLU A 13 -19.01 33.26 5.76
N GLY A 14 -18.81 34.53 6.11
CA GLY A 14 -18.84 35.62 5.13
C GLY A 14 -17.78 35.47 4.02
N TYR A 15 -16.57 35.03 4.37
CA TYR A 15 -15.54 34.73 3.37
C TYR A 15 -15.90 33.51 2.52
N TYR A 16 -16.51 32.48 3.12
CA TYR A 16 -16.94 31.29 2.40
C TYR A 16 -17.97 31.62 1.33
N ASP A 17 -19.00 32.37 1.68
CA ASP A 17 -20.07 32.75 0.74
C ASP A 17 -19.52 33.60 -0.42
N GLN A 18 -18.60 34.52 -0.12
CA GLN A 18 -18.04 35.41 -1.13
C GLN A 18 -17.02 34.72 -2.06
N TRP A 19 -16.20 33.81 -1.53
CA TRP A 19 -15.02 33.29 -2.23
C TRP A 19 -15.14 31.85 -2.69
N SER A 20 -16.01 31.03 -2.09
CA SER A 20 -16.18 29.63 -2.52
C SER A 20 -16.51 29.47 -4.00
N PRO A 21 -17.38 30.29 -4.65
CA PRO A 21 -17.65 30.13 -6.08
C PRO A 21 -16.43 30.48 -6.95
N LYS A 22 -15.63 31.46 -6.52
CA LYS A 22 -14.41 31.89 -7.25
C LYS A 22 -13.31 30.85 -7.15
N VAL A 23 -13.11 30.29 -5.94
CA VAL A 23 -12.16 29.20 -5.70
C VAL A 23 -12.57 27.96 -6.48
N TYR A 24 -13.86 27.61 -6.46
CA TYR A 24 -14.41 26.50 -7.24
C TYR A 24 -14.12 26.69 -8.73
N GLN A 25 -14.49 27.84 -9.30
CA GLN A 25 -14.30 28.10 -10.73
C GLN A 25 -12.81 28.09 -11.12
N TYR A 26 -11.95 28.64 -10.27
CA TYR A 26 -10.50 28.61 -10.48
C TYR A 26 -9.96 27.18 -10.50
N ALA A 27 -10.36 26.36 -9.53
CA ALA A 27 -9.96 24.97 -9.44
C ALA A 27 -10.51 24.15 -10.61
N PHE A 28 -11.81 24.29 -10.92
CA PHE A 28 -12.46 23.60 -12.02
C PHE A 28 -11.81 23.92 -13.38
N ASN A 29 -11.46 25.18 -13.62
CA ASN A 29 -10.75 25.58 -14.85
C ASN A 29 -9.38 24.91 -14.99
N LYS A 30 -8.72 24.57 -13.87
CA LYS A 30 -7.40 23.93 -13.84
C LYS A 30 -7.48 22.40 -13.88
N THR A 31 -8.43 21.81 -13.18
CA THR A 31 -8.52 20.36 -12.98
C THR A 31 -9.51 19.70 -13.94
N ARG A 32 -10.47 20.46 -14.49
CA ARG A 32 -11.64 19.97 -15.24
C ARG A 32 -12.43 18.89 -14.49
N SER A 33 -12.32 18.89 -13.16
CA SER A 33 -12.94 17.91 -12.27
C SER A 33 -13.73 18.65 -11.20
N SER A 34 -15.05 18.44 -11.20
CA SER A 34 -15.95 18.98 -10.17
C SER A 34 -15.53 18.47 -8.79
N TYR A 35 -15.23 17.18 -8.67
CA TYR A 35 -14.70 16.59 -7.43
C TYR A 35 -13.45 17.31 -6.89
N LEU A 36 -12.43 17.52 -7.73
CA LEU A 36 -11.21 18.21 -7.29
C LEU A 36 -11.45 19.69 -7.00
N ALA A 37 -12.44 20.30 -7.66
CA ALA A 37 -12.81 21.69 -7.39
C ALA A 37 -13.50 21.84 -6.04
N GLU A 38 -14.44 20.96 -5.69
CA GLU A 38 -15.09 20.92 -4.37
C GLU A 38 -14.08 20.67 -3.25
N GLU A 39 -13.20 19.68 -3.43
CA GLU A 39 -12.14 19.36 -2.49
C GLU A 39 -11.17 20.54 -2.28
N THR A 40 -10.87 21.29 -3.36
CA THR A 40 -10.07 22.52 -3.27
C THR A 40 -10.75 23.55 -2.38
N VAL A 41 -12.06 23.81 -2.59
CA VAL A 41 -12.82 24.76 -1.76
C VAL A 41 -12.72 24.36 -0.30
N GLN A 42 -13.03 23.11 0.04
CA GLN A 42 -13.00 22.63 1.42
C GLN A 42 -11.62 22.82 2.07
N ARG A 43 -10.55 22.35 1.42
CA ARG A 43 -9.19 22.46 1.94
C ARG A 43 -8.72 23.91 2.07
N VAL A 44 -9.13 24.79 1.17
CA VAL A 44 -8.81 26.22 1.24
C VAL A 44 -9.39 26.85 2.49
N PHE A 45 -10.68 26.64 2.75
CA PHE A 45 -11.34 27.26 3.91
C PHE A 45 -10.92 26.63 5.24
N ILE A 46 -10.58 25.34 5.27
CA ILE A 46 -9.97 24.70 6.46
C ILE A 46 -8.60 25.33 6.77
N LYS A 47 -7.75 25.52 5.75
CA LYS A 47 -6.43 26.16 5.92
C LYS A 47 -6.57 27.64 6.30
N LEU A 48 -7.52 28.36 5.69
CA LEU A 48 -7.82 29.75 6.02
C LEU A 48 -8.25 29.89 7.49
N TRP A 49 -9.14 29.02 7.97
CA TRP A 49 -9.58 29.02 9.37
C TRP A 49 -8.42 28.82 10.35
N LYS A 50 -7.48 27.92 10.05
CA LYS A 50 -6.27 27.75 10.86
C LYS A 50 -5.41 29.00 10.89
N ASN A 51 -5.15 29.62 9.74
CA ASN A 51 -4.36 30.84 9.64
C ASN A 51 -4.98 32.00 10.45
N LEU A 52 -6.31 32.17 10.37
CA LEU A 52 -7.04 33.19 11.14
C LEU A 52 -6.92 33.00 12.66
N ASN A 53 -6.87 31.75 13.13
CA ASN A 53 -6.71 31.44 14.56
C ASN A 53 -5.29 31.64 15.07
N GLU A 54 -4.29 31.50 14.20
CA GLU A 54 -2.87 31.58 14.56
C GLU A 54 -2.32 33.02 14.55
N LYS A 55 -3.16 34.04 14.27
CA LYS A 55 -2.79 35.48 14.19
C LYS A 55 -1.59 35.81 13.28
N ASN A 56 -1.20 34.88 12.43
CA ASN A 56 -0.23 35.16 11.39
C ASN A 56 -0.98 35.86 10.25
N ILE A 57 -0.49 37.03 9.84
CA ILE A 57 -0.28 37.45 8.44
C ILE A 57 -0.61 38.95 8.21
N ASP A 58 0.38 39.67 7.69
CA ASP A 58 0.34 41.07 7.18
C ASP A 58 -0.32 41.20 5.78
N ALA A 59 -0.80 40.10 5.20
CA ALA A 59 -1.38 40.03 3.86
C ALA A 59 -2.91 39.90 3.88
N THR A 60 -3.57 40.48 2.87
CA THR A 60 -5.03 40.46 2.74
C THR A 60 -5.57 39.03 2.59
N VAL A 61 -6.80 38.80 3.06
CA VAL A 61 -7.46 37.49 3.05
C VAL A 61 -7.57 36.93 1.63
N GLU A 62 -7.80 37.78 0.64
CA GLU A 62 -7.86 37.40 -0.77
C GLU A 62 -6.55 36.79 -1.26
N SER A 63 -5.43 37.41 -0.91
CA SER A 63 -4.10 36.93 -1.27
C SER A 63 -3.82 35.57 -0.64
N GLN A 64 -4.23 35.39 0.61
CA GLN A 64 -4.13 34.09 1.30
C GLN A 64 -4.98 33.02 0.60
N ILE A 65 -6.25 33.32 0.30
CA ILE A 65 -7.16 32.39 -0.37
C ILE A 65 -6.57 31.91 -1.70
N PHE A 66 -6.05 32.82 -2.54
CA PHE A 66 -5.46 32.43 -3.83
C PHE A 66 -4.15 31.64 -3.68
N CYS A 67 -3.30 32.01 -2.72
CA CYS A 67 -2.07 31.27 -2.43
C CYS A 67 -2.37 29.84 -1.97
N ILE A 68 -3.31 29.69 -1.03
CA ILE A 68 -3.77 28.41 -0.51
C ILE A 68 -4.45 27.59 -1.61
N ALA A 69 -5.29 28.22 -2.45
CA ALA A 69 -5.98 27.52 -3.54
C ALA A 69 -4.99 26.98 -4.57
N ARG A 70 -4.01 27.80 -4.98
CA ARG A 70 -2.98 27.38 -5.96
C ARG A 70 -2.20 26.17 -5.46
N THR A 71 -1.70 26.22 -4.23
CA THR A 71 -0.92 25.12 -3.63
C THR A 71 -1.78 23.86 -3.48
N THR A 72 -3.00 24.01 -2.97
CA THR A 72 -3.96 22.91 -2.78
C THR A 72 -4.32 22.21 -4.09
N ILE A 73 -4.53 22.96 -5.18
CA ILE A 73 -4.80 22.37 -6.50
C ILE A 73 -3.62 21.51 -6.98
N LEU A 74 -2.39 22.00 -6.81
CA LEU A 74 -1.19 21.26 -7.21
C LEU A 74 -1.03 19.96 -6.41
N ASP A 75 -1.28 20.02 -5.10
CA ASP A 75 -1.24 18.85 -4.23
C ASP A 75 -2.28 17.80 -4.65
N LEU A 76 -3.52 18.24 -4.89
CA LEU A 76 -4.61 17.36 -5.33
C LEU A 76 -4.36 16.72 -6.70
N ILE A 77 -3.82 17.48 -7.67
CA ILE A 77 -3.45 16.93 -8.98
C ILE A 77 -2.36 15.85 -8.82
N LYS A 78 -1.38 16.09 -7.95
CA LYS A 78 -0.30 15.13 -7.68
C LYS A 78 -0.82 13.86 -6.99
N GLU A 79 -1.69 14.01 -5.99
CA GLU A 79 -2.37 12.89 -5.33
C GLU A 79 -3.16 12.05 -6.34
N GLU A 80 -3.96 12.70 -7.19
CA GLU A 80 -4.78 12.03 -8.19
C GLU A 80 -3.95 11.34 -9.28
N TYR A 81 -2.85 11.96 -9.72
CA TYR A 81 -1.90 11.34 -10.65
C TYR A 81 -1.29 10.06 -10.06
N ASN A 82 -0.82 10.12 -8.82
CA ASN A 82 -0.23 8.96 -8.14
C ASN A 82 -1.26 7.85 -7.94
N ARG A 83 -2.50 8.20 -7.56
CA ARG A 83 -3.61 7.24 -7.42
C ARG A 83 -3.89 6.53 -8.74
N LYS A 84 -4.01 7.27 -9.85
CA LYS A 84 -4.22 6.68 -11.18
C LYS A 84 -3.07 5.77 -11.60
N LYS A 85 -1.83 6.17 -11.34
CA LYS A 85 -0.64 5.35 -11.64
C LYS A 85 -0.67 4.03 -10.86
N LEU A 86 -1.06 4.06 -9.59
CA LEU A 86 -1.18 2.85 -8.76
C LEU A 86 -2.27 1.92 -9.30
N LEU A 87 -3.46 2.46 -9.60
CA LEU A 87 -4.57 1.69 -10.16
C LEU A 87 -4.23 1.08 -11.52
N GLN A 88 -3.45 1.78 -12.35
CA GLN A 88 -2.95 1.23 -13.61
C GLN A 88 -2.00 0.05 -13.38
N ALA A 89 -1.06 0.17 -12.43
CA ALA A 89 -0.17 -0.93 -12.08
C ALA A 89 -0.93 -2.16 -11.53
N GLU A 90 -1.99 -1.95 -10.74
CA GLU A 90 -2.87 -3.03 -10.28
C GLU A 90 -3.64 -3.69 -11.43
N ASN A 91 -4.19 -2.90 -12.35
CA ASN A 91 -4.89 -3.44 -13.53
C ASN A 91 -3.96 -4.25 -14.44
N GLU A 92 -2.71 -3.82 -14.62
CA GLU A 92 -1.70 -4.58 -15.36
C GLU A 92 -1.36 -5.91 -14.68
N LEU A 93 -1.36 -5.96 -13.35
CA LEU A 93 -1.18 -7.22 -12.62
C LEU A 93 -2.39 -8.14 -12.80
N ILE A 94 -3.62 -7.61 -12.67
CA ILE A 94 -4.86 -8.38 -12.81
C ILE A 94 -5.01 -8.96 -14.22
N GLN A 95 -4.66 -8.21 -15.27
CA GLN A 95 -4.71 -8.72 -16.65
C GLN A 95 -3.67 -9.83 -16.95
N ARG A 96 -2.66 -10.01 -16.09
CA ARG A 96 -1.67 -11.09 -16.22
C ARG A 96 -2.07 -12.40 -15.56
N TYR A 97 -3.15 -12.44 -14.77
CA TYR A 97 -3.64 -13.68 -14.16
C TYR A 97 -4.77 -14.28 -15.00
N SER A 98 -4.45 -15.32 -15.76
CA SER A 98 -5.40 -16.17 -16.48
C SER A 98 -5.92 -17.29 -15.57
N PRO A 99 -7.13 -17.85 -15.79
CA PRO A 99 -7.55 -19.13 -15.16
C PRO A 99 -6.55 -20.28 -15.37
N GLN A 100 -5.72 -20.19 -16.43
CA GLN A 100 -4.62 -21.12 -16.66
C GLN A 100 -3.51 -20.98 -15.62
N ASP A 101 -3.22 -19.76 -15.16
CA ASP A 101 -2.19 -19.51 -14.12
C ASP A 101 -2.63 -20.08 -12.77
N ASP A 102 -3.93 -20.01 -12.44
CA ASP A 102 -4.49 -20.66 -11.25
C ASP A 102 -4.35 -22.19 -11.32
N TYR A 103 -4.56 -22.78 -12.50
CA TYR A 103 -4.36 -24.21 -12.72
C TYR A 103 -2.89 -24.59 -12.55
N TYR A 104 -1.96 -23.83 -13.14
CA TYR A 104 -0.52 -24.05 -12.99
C TYR A 104 -0.05 -23.86 -11.54
N ALA A 105 -0.61 -22.88 -10.81
CA ALA A 105 -0.32 -22.66 -9.40
C ALA A 105 -0.75 -23.86 -8.54
N LYS A 106 -1.96 -24.39 -8.75
CA LYS A 106 -2.44 -25.60 -8.08
C LYS A 106 -1.61 -26.83 -8.42
N GLN A 107 -1.19 -26.99 -9.67
CA GLN A 107 -0.31 -28.08 -10.08
C GLN A 107 1.07 -27.98 -9.42
N LEU A 108 1.63 -26.77 -9.34
CA LEU A 108 2.89 -26.51 -8.67
C LEU A 108 2.80 -26.79 -7.17
N GLU A 109 1.71 -26.38 -6.51
CA GLU A 109 1.46 -26.68 -5.10
C GLU A 109 1.36 -28.20 -4.85
N THR A 110 0.61 -28.91 -5.69
CA THR A 110 0.48 -30.38 -5.62
C THR A 110 1.85 -31.06 -5.79
N THR A 111 2.63 -30.61 -6.77
CA THR A 111 3.99 -31.10 -7.02
C THR A 111 4.90 -30.85 -5.82
N LEU A 112 4.85 -29.64 -5.25
CA LEU A 112 5.64 -29.28 -4.07
C LEU A 112 5.27 -30.17 -2.87
N GLN A 113 3.98 -30.40 -2.62
CA GLN A 113 3.51 -31.30 -1.56
C GLN A 113 4.02 -32.73 -1.77
N HIS A 114 3.98 -33.24 -3.00
CA HIS A 114 4.52 -34.56 -3.32
C HIS A 114 6.02 -34.65 -3.00
N ILE A 115 6.81 -33.65 -3.40
CA ILE A 115 8.25 -33.59 -3.13
C ILE A 115 8.54 -33.52 -1.62
N ILE A 116 7.79 -32.71 -0.88
CA ILE A 116 7.93 -32.62 0.59
C ILE A 116 7.62 -33.97 1.24
N ASN A 117 6.63 -34.70 0.75
CA ASN A 117 6.26 -36.03 1.25
C ASN A 117 7.32 -37.11 0.96
N GLN A 118 8.22 -36.91 -0.01
CA GLN A 118 9.35 -37.80 -0.26
C GLN A 118 10.58 -37.50 0.61
N LEU A 119 10.58 -36.40 1.37
CA LEU A 119 11.68 -36.12 2.29
C LEU A 119 11.71 -37.16 3.43
N PRO A 120 12.90 -37.54 3.93
CA PRO A 120 13.01 -38.39 5.10
C PRO A 120 12.25 -37.80 6.30
N GLU A 121 11.59 -38.65 7.09
CA GLU A 121 10.60 -38.23 8.10
C GLU A 121 11.10 -37.12 9.03
N LYS A 122 12.28 -37.28 9.63
CA LYS A 122 12.88 -36.25 10.50
C LYS A 122 13.14 -34.92 9.77
N ARG A 123 13.55 -34.98 8.50
CA ARG A 123 13.82 -33.79 7.69
C ARG A 123 12.53 -33.09 7.30
N LYS A 124 11.51 -33.86 6.90
CA LYS A 124 10.16 -33.35 6.62
C LYS A 124 9.61 -32.65 7.86
N GLN A 125 9.64 -33.30 9.03
CA GLN A 125 9.15 -32.73 10.28
C GLN A 125 9.83 -31.39 10.62
N ILE A 126 11.16 -31.32 10.53
CA ILE A 126 11.92 -30.09 10.78
C ILE A 126 11.54 -28.99 9.77
N PHE A 127 11.45 -29.32 8.49
CA PHE A 127 11.03 -28.39 7.45
C PHE A 127 9.61 -27.85 7.68
N MET A 128 8.67 -28.72 8.07
CA MET A 128 7.28 -28.33 8.34
C MET A 128 7.19 -27.35 9.52
N LEU A 129 7.90 -27.63 10.62
CA LEU A 129 7.93 -26.75 11.79
C LEU A 129 8.52 -25.37 11.46
N SER A 130 9.55 -25.33 10.60
CA SER A 130 10.14 -24.06 10.17
C SER A 130 9.22 -23.30 9.21
N ARG A 131 8.68 -23.97 8.19
CA ARG A 131 8.00 -23.30 7.06
C ARG A 131 6.52 -23.05 7.27
N TYR A 132 5.82 -23.96 7.95
CA TYR A 132 4.37 -23.87 8.17
C TYR A 132 4.02 -23.45 9.60
N SER A 133 4.85 -23.80 10.59
CA SER A 133 4.65 -23.37 11.98
C SER A 133 5.49 -22.16 12.38
N ASN A 134 6.31 -21.59 11.47
CA ASN A 134 7.16 -20.41 11.69
C ASN A 134 8.05 -20.49 12.94
N LEU A 135 8.46 -21.69 13.35
CA LEU A 135 9.35 -21.85 14.50
C LEU A 135 10.79 -21.50 14.11
N SER A 136 11.48 -20.81 15.02
CA SER A 136 12.93 -20.55 14.88
C SER A 136 13.74 -21.84 15.03
N HIS A 137 14.96 -21.86 14.50
CA HIS A 137 15.84 -23.03 14.61
C HIS A 137 16.08 -23.44 16.07
N LYS A 138 16.16 -22.47 16.99
CA LYS A 138 16.29 -22.71 18.43
C LYS A 138 15.05 -23.40 19.01
N GLN A 139 13.85 -22.89 18.71
CA GLN A 139 12.60 -23.51 19.17
C GLN A 139 12.42 -24.93 18.63
N ILE A 140 12.83 -25.19 17.38
CA ILE A 140 12.79 -26.55 16.80
C ILE A 140 13.81 -27.46 17.49
N ALA A 141 15.02 -26.96 17.74
CA ALA A 141 16.09 -27.68 18.43
C ALA A 141 15.65 -28.10 19.84
N ASP A 142 15.08 -27.18 20.61
CA ASP A 142 14.53 -27.42 21.94
C ASP A 142 13.37 -28.43 21.89
N LYS A 143 12.46 -28.29 20.92
CA LYS A 143 11.28 -29.18 20.77
C LYS A 143 11.63 -30.62 20.40
N LEU A 144 12.70 -30.82 19.63
CA LEU A 144 13.12 -32.12 19.14
C LEU A 144 14.33 -32.69 19.89
N SER A 145 14.82 -32.01 20.92
CA SER A 145 16.01 -32.37 21.69
C SER A 145 17.24 -32.63 20.80
N ILE A 146 17.49 -31.73 19.85
CA ILE A 146 18.65 -31.75 18.93
C ILE A 146 19.38 -30.41 18.95
N SER A 147 20.57 -30.33 18.35
CA SER A 147 21.28 -29.04 18.26
C SER A 147 20.67 -28.11 17.22
N SER A 148 20.74 -26.80 17.45
CA SER A 148 20.37 -25.78 16.45
C SER A 148 21.14 -25.97 15.13
N LYS A 149 22.41 -26.42 15.20
CA LYS A 149 23.21 -26.74 14.00
C LYS A 149 22.65 -27.92 13.22
N THR A 150 22.10 -28.93 13.91
CA THR A 150 21.41 -30.05 13.28
C THR A 150 20.15 -29.57 12.55
N VAL A 151 19.37 -28.66 13.15
CA VAL A 151 18.19 -28.06 12.50
C VAL A 151 18.57 -27.31 11.23
N GLU A 152 19.55 -26.42 11.31
CA GLU A 152 20.07 -25.66 10.17
C GLU A 152 20.50 -26.60 9.01
N ASN A 153 21.27 -27.64 9.33
CA ASN A 153 21.71 -28.63 8.36
C ASN A 153 20.53 -29.39 7.72
N GLN A 154 19.52 -29.78 8.50
CA GLN A 154 18.34 -30.48 7.96
C GLN A 154 17.50 -29.56 7.07
N ILE A 155 17.35 -28.29 7.41
CA ILE A 155 16.67 -27.29 6.57
C ILE A 155 17.43 -27.08 5.25
N ALA A 156 18.76 -26.94 5.30
CA ALA A 156 19.59 -26.80 4.11
C ALA A 156 19.45 -28.03 3.19
N LEU A 157 19.47 -29.24 3.75
CA LEU A 157 19.28 -30.48 3.00
C LEU A 157 17.84 -30.61 2.43
N ALA A 158 16.82 -30.14 3.15
CA ALA A 158 15.44 -30.12 2.68
C ALA A 158 15.31 -29.21 1.45
N LEU A 159 15.81 -27.98 1.55
CA LEU A 159 15.79 -27.01 0.45
C LEU A 159 16.58 -27.52 -0.77
N LYS A 160 17.73 -28.17 -0.56
CA LYS A 160 18.52 -28.77 -1.65
C LYS A 160 17.73 -29.88 -2.36
N ALA A 161 17.07 -30.75 -1.61
CA ALA A 161 16.24 -31.83 -2.17
C ALA A 161 15.05 -31.27 -2.94
N ILE A 162 14.33 -30.30 -2.37
CA ILE A 162 13.18 -29.66 -3.01
C ILE A 162 13.58 -28.97 -4.32
N ARG A 163 14.66 -28.17 -4.31
CA ARG A 163 15.15 -27.50 -5.52
C ARG A 163 15.54 -28.49 -6.61
N LYS A 164 16.23 -29.58 -6.25
CA LYS A 164 16.64 -30.61 -7.22
C LYS A 164 15.41 -31.26 -7.88
N ALA A 165 14.41 -31.62 -7.07
CA ALA A 165 13.19 -32.25 -7.58
C ALA A 165 12.37 -31.30 -8.48
N LEU A 166 12.25 -30.02 -8.11
CA LEU A 166 11.59 -29.01 -8.94
C LEU A 166 12.32 -28.76 -10.27
N LEU A 167 13.65 -28.72 -10.27
CA LEU A 167 14.42 -28.59 -11.52
C LEU A 167 14.20 -29.80 -12.44
N LEU A 168 14.15 -31.01 -11.88
CA LEU A 168 13.83 -32.23 -12.63
C LEU A 168 12.41 -32.19 -13.20
N SER A 169 11.42 -31.74 -12.43
CA SER A 169 10.03 -31.64 -12.92
C SER A 169 9.90 -30.61 -14.04
N ILE A 170 10.58 -29.46 -13.92
CA ILE A 170 10.62 -28.43 -14.97
C ILE A 170 11.31 -28.97 -16.23
N LEU A 171 12.41 -29.69 -16.09
CA LEU A 171 13.12 -30.26 -17.23
C LEU A 171 12.27 -31.30 -17.96
N MET A 172 11.52 -32.14 -17.23
CA MET A 172 10.56 -33.08 -17.82
C MET A 172 9.42 -32.36 -18.56
N LEU A 173 8.89 -31.27 -18.01
CA LEU A 173 7.85 -30.46 -18.65
C LEU A 173 8.30 -29.81 -19.97
N ASN A 174 9.60 -29.56 -20.16
CA ASN A 174 10.14 -28.98 -21.38
C ASN A 174 10.57 -30.04 -22.42
N LEU A 175 10.56 -31.32 -22.06
CA LEU A 175 10.99 -32.43 -22.92
C LEU A 175 9.84 -33.10 -23.68
N PHE A 176 8.59 -32.79 -23.34
CA PHE A 176 7.35 -33.29 -23.93
C PHE A 176 6.46 -32.12 -24.36
#